data_AF-A0A453SN56-F1
#
_entry.id   AF-A0A453SN56-F1
#
_cell.length_a   1.000
_cell.length_b   1.000
_cell.length_c   1.000
_cell.angle_alpha   90.00
_cell.angle_beta   90.00
_cell.angle_gamma   90.00
#
_symmetry.space_group_name_H-M   'P 1'
#
loop_
_entity.id
_entity.type
_entity.pdbx_description
1 polymer ?
#
loop_
_entity_poly.entity_id
_entity_poly.type
_entity_poly.pdbx_seq_one_letter_code
_entity_poly.pdbx_strand_id
1 'polypeptide(L)'
;MEETDAPALRSPWRLCAVTQVEELKILVRMLPLLVTIVFFYAVAAQVPSTFVEQGMAMDTAVGSVRIPPASMSTFNVLTIVVLIPLYDRVFVPAARRLTGRENGISGLQRIGAGLAMPVLSMAAAAFLETARLRAAKASPLAPKATSVLWQAPQYALEGVGQVLTTVGQFSFFYGQAPPAMKTVCTALGLLSIAAGEYLS
;
A
#
# COMPACT_ATOMS: atom_id res chain seq x y z
N MET A 1 -6.30 53.61 -41.11
CA MET A 1 -5.56 53.76 -39.86
C MET A 1 -5.85 52.48 -39.09
N GLU A 2 -4.90 51.57 -39.16
CA GLU A 2 -5.00 50.18 -38.71
C GLU A 2 -4.82 50.18 -37.19
N GLU A 3 -5.91 50.01 -36.44
CA GLU A 3 -5.87 49.93 -34.98
C GLU A 3 -5.34 48.54 -34.62
N THR A 4 -4.05 48.48 -34.31
CA THR A 4 -3.33 47.26 -33.94
C THR A 4 -3.79 46.87 -32.54
N ASP A 5 -4.80 45.99 -32.46
CA ASP A 5 -5.30 45.43 -31.21
C ASP A 5 -4.21 44.56 -30.59
N ALA A 6 -3.51 45.09 -29.58
CA ALA A 6 -2.45 44.38 -28.88
C ALA A 6 -3.06 43.16 -28.17
N PRO A 7 -2.44 41.95 -28.24
CA PRO A 7 -2.99 40.78 -27.57
C PRO A 7 -2.94 41.03 -26.07
N ALA A 8 -4.10 41.28 -25.46
CA ALA A 8 -4.24 41.37 -24.02
C ALA A 8 -3.52 40.17 -23.38
N LEU A 9 -2.50 40.44 -22.56
CA LEU A 9 -1.75 39.44 -21.81
C LEU A 9 -2.74 38.52 -21.07
N ARG A 10 -3.01 37.35 -21.67
CA ARG A 10 -3.90 36.34 -21.11
C ARG A 10 -3.23 35.82 -19.85
N SER A 11 -3.65 36.34 -18.69
CA SER A 11 -3.22 35.82 -17.40
C SER A 11 -3.74 34.38 -17.25
N PRO A 12 -2.84 33.37 -17.19
CA PRO A 12 -3.24 31.98 -17.01
C PRO A 12 -3.91 31.71 -15.65
N TRP A 13 -3.86 32.68 -14.74
CA TRP A 13 -4.51 32.66 -13.42
C TRP A 13 -5.92 33.25 -13.43
N ARG A 14 -6.32 33.95 -14.51
CA ARG A 14 -7.66 34.55 -14.65
C ARG A 14 -8.52 33.84 -15.71
N LEU A 15 -7.91 33.26 -16.74
CA LEU A 15 -8.59 32.44 -17.75
C LEU A 15 -7.83 31.13 -17.95
N CYS A 16 -8.49 30.00 -17.68
CA CYS A 16 -7.99 28.66 -17.99
C CYS A 16 -8.61 28.14 -19.28
N ALA A 17 -7.85 27.35 -20.05
CA ALA A 17 -8.42 26.61 -21.16
C ALA A 17 -9.40 25.54 -20.63
N VAL A 18 -10.46 25.25 -21.40
CA VAL A 18 -11.43 24.21 -21.03
C VAL A 18 -10.75 22.86 -20.83
N THR A 19 -9.72 22.56 -21.63
CA THR A 19 -8.88 21.37 -21.50
C THR A 19 -8.23 21.27 -20.12
N GLN A 20 -7.63 22.35 -19.60
CA GLN A 20 -7.02 22.36 -18.26
C GLN A 20 -8.05 22.10 -17.15
N VAL A 21 -9.26 22.63 -17.32
CA VAL A 21 -10.37 22.41 -16.38
C VAL A 21 -10.83 20.95 -16.41
N GLU A 22 -10.89 20.34 -17.59
CA GLU A 22 -11.24 18.92 -17.75
C GLU A 22 -10.17 17.99 -17.16
N GLU A 23 -8.89 18.29 -17.40
CA GLU A 23 -7.78 17.55 -16.80
C GLU A 23 -7.82 17.61 -15.27
N LEU A 24 -8.09 18.78 -14.69
CA LEU A 24 -8.28 18.93 -13.25
C LEU A 24 -9.51 18.17 -12.74
N LYS A 25 -10.64 18.21 -13.46
CA LYS A 25 -11.84 17.44 -13.09
C LYS A 25 -11.55 15.94 -13.04
N ILE A 26 -10.72 15.42 -13.93
CA ILE A 26 -10.28 14.01 -13.90
C ILE A 26 -9.51 13.73 -12.62
N LEU A 27 -8.52 14.56 -12.26
CA LEU A 27 -7.78 14.39 -10.99
C LEU A 27 -8.70 14.45 -9.76
N VAL A 28 -9.63 15.41 -9.71
CA VAL A 28 -10.57 15.54 -8.61
C VAL A 28 -11.42 14.27 -8.45
N ARG A 29 -11.81 13.63 -9.56
CA ARG A 29 -12.53 12.34 -9.54
C ARG A 29 -11.68 11.17 -9.05
N MET A 30 -10.35 11.29 -9.06
CA MET A 30 -9.42 10.28 -8.54
C MET A 30 -9.15 10.43 -7.03
N LEU A 31 -9.45 11.59 -6.43
CA LEU A 31 -9.22 11.87 -5.01
C LEU A 31 -9.90 10.86 -4.05
N PRO A 32 -11.15 10.42 -4.26
CA PRO A 32 -11.77 9.45 -3.36
C PRO A 32 -10.98 8.14 -3.27
N LEU A 33 -10.37 7.69 -4.37
CA LEU A 33 -9.51 6.51 -4.39
C LEU A 33 -8.18 6.78 -3.66
N LEU A 34 -7.61 7.96 -3.81
CA LEU A 34 -6.41 8.35 -3.06
C LEU A 34 -6.66 8.34 -1.55
N VAL A 35 -7.85 8.76 -1.11
CA VAL A 35 -8.26 8.73 0.30
C VAL A 35 -8.40 7.30 0.81
N THR A 36 -8.95 6.36 0.04
CA THR A 36 -9.01 4.96 0.50
C THR A 36 -7.63 4.32 0.61
N ILE A 37 -6.69 4.71 -0.25
CA ILE A 37 -5.29 4.27 -0.19
C ILE A 37 -4.55 4.85 1.04
N VAL A 38 -4.95 6.01 1.57
CA VAL A 38 -4.37 6.53 2.83
C VAL A 38 -4.54 5.54 3.98
N PHE A 39 -5.70 4.88 4.09
CA PHE A 39 -5.94 3.89 5.15
C PHE A 39 -5.05 2.65 5.02
N PHE A 40 -4.69 2.25 3.79
CA PHE A 40 -3.71 1.20 3.59
C PHE A 40 -2.37 1.61 4.22
N TYR A 41 -1.87 2.81 3.89
CA TYR A 41 -0.58 3.28 4.39
C TYR A 41 -0.59 3.56 5.89
N ALA A 42 -1.72 3.97 6.48
CA ALA A 42 -1.85 4.10 7.92
C ALA A 42 -1.66 2.76 8.66
N VAL A 43 -2.11 1.64 8.07
CA VAL A 43 -1.85 0.32 8.64
C VAL A 43 -0.42 -0.14 8.35
N ALA A 44 0.10 0.14 7.15
CA ALA A 44 1.48 -0.17 6.78
C ALA A 44 2.51 0.53 7.69
N ALA A 45 2.21 1.73 8.18
CA ALA A 45 3.01 2.48 9.14
C ALA A 45 3.19 1.76 10.50
N GLN A 46 2.32 0.78 10.82
CA GLN A 46 2.45 -0.03 12.03
C GLN A 46 3.54 -1.10 11.92
N VAL A 47 3.97 -1.44 10.71
CA VAL A 47 4.98 -2.47 10.42
C VAL A 47 6.35 -2.12 11.03
N PRO A 48 6.91 -0.91 10.84
CA PRO A 48 8.17 -0.55 11.50
C PRO A 48 8.01 -0.22 13.00
N SER A 49 6.80 -0.10 13.52
CA SER A 49 6.52 0.33 14.90
C SER A 49 5.86 -0.78 15.73
N THR A 50 4.53 -0.85 15.75
CA THR A 50 3.75 -1.79 16.58
C THR A 50 4.15 -3.25 16.39
N PHE A 51 4.49 -3.66 15.16
CA PHE A 51 4.94 -5.04 14.92
C PHE A 51 6.32 -5.32 15.53
N VAL A 52 7.20 -4.31 15.57
CA VAL A 52 8.52 -4.43 16.21
C VAL A 52 8.35 -4.51 17.72
N GLU A 53 7.50 -3.66 18.31
CA GLU A 53 7.17 -3.70 19.74
C GLU A 53 6.57 -5.05 20.16
N GLN A 54 5.64 -5.58 19.37
CA GLN A 54 5.10 -6.92 19.57
C GLN A 54 6.22 -7.97 19.58
N GLY A 55 7.15 -7.91 18.61
CA GLY A 55 8.28 -8.83 18.53
C GLY A 55 9.30 -8.68 19.67
N MET A 56 9.48 -7.48 20.22
CA MET A 56 10.33 -7.24 21.40
C MET A 56 9.80 -7.95 22.66
N ALA A 57 8.49 -8.19 22.72
CA ALA A 57 7.82 -8.93 23.78
C ALA A 57 7.74 -10.46 23.55
N MET A 58 8.36 -10.98 22.48
CA MET A 58 8.36 -12.40 22.08
C MET A 58 9.72 -13.08 22.29
N ASP A 59 9.75 -14.41 22.17
CA ASP A 59 11.01 -15.17 22.15
C ASP A 59 11.72 -14.94 20.82
N THR A 60 12.92 -14.39 20.91
CA THR A 60 13.77 -14.09 19.74
C THR A 60 14.80 -15.18 19.47
N ALA A 61 14.88 -16.22 20.32
CA ALA A 61 15.76 -17.35 20.10
C ALA A 61 15.16 -18.30 19.05
N VAL A 62 15.92 -18.55 17.98
CA VAL A 62 15.62 -19.56 16.96
C VAL A 62 16.84 -20.48 16.89
N GLY A 63 16.75 -21.62 17.59
CA GLY A 63 17.90 -22.48 17.82
C GLY A 63 18.98 -21.73 18.60
N SER A 64 20.19 -21.62 18.04
CA SER A 64 21.32 -20.90 18.65
C SER A 64 21.40 -19.42 18.29
N VAL A 65 20.54 -18.93 17.38
CA VAL A 65 20.61 -17.57 16.85
C VAL A 65 19.51 -16.72 17.47
N ARG A 66 19.84 -15.48 17.86
CA ARG A 66 18.85 -14.49 18.29
C ARG A 66 18.47 -13.58 17.13
N ILE A 67 17.22 -13.62 16.72
CA ILE A 67 16.68 -12.83 15.62
C ILE A 67 16.21 -11.46 16.16
N PRO A 68 16.74 -10.33 15.66
CA PRO A 68 16.24 -9.01 16.04
C PRO A 68 14.79 -8.82 15.58
N PRO A 69 13.87 -8.31 16.42
CA PRO A 69 12.47 -8.09 16.04
C PRO A 69 12.29 -7.25 14.76
N ALA A 70 13.08 -6.19 14.59
CA ALA A 70 13.05 -5.35 13.39
C ALA A 70 13.38 -6.11 12.09
N SER A 71 14.18 -7.18 12.18
CA SER A 71 14.54 -8.01 11.02
C SER A 71 13.38 -8.88 10.51
N MET A 72 12.28 -8.98 11.25
CA MET A 72 11.06 -9.68 10.81
C MET A 72 10.42 -9.00 9.59
N SER A 73 10.70 -7.72 9.36
CA SER A 73 10.34 -7.01 8.12
C SER A 73 10.90 -7.68 6.85
N THR A 74 11.93 -8.51 6.97
CA THR A 74 12.45 -9.34 5.86
C THR A 74 11.37 -10.23 5.26
N PHE A 75 10.41 -10.75 6.05
CA PHE A 75 9.32 -11.56 5.51
C PHE A 75 8.41 -10.75 4.58
N ASN A 76 8.17 -9.46 4.89
CA ASN A 76 7.46 -8.56 4.00
C ASN A 76 8.24 -8.37 2.68
N VAL A 77 9.52 -8.02 2.77
CA VAL A 77 10.38 -7.81 1.60
C VAL A 77 10.48 -9.05 0.71
N LEU A 78 10.69 -10.23 1.31
CA LEU A 78 10.73 -11.51 0.58
C LEU A 78 9.40 -11.80 -0.10
N THR A 79 8.28 -11.51 0.56
CA THR A 79 6.95 -11.67 -0.04
C THR A 79 6.82 -10.79 -1.27
N ILE A 80 7.21 -9.52 -1.20
CA ILE A 80 7.19 -8.60 -2.35
C ILE A 80 8.08 -9.13 -3.50
N VAL A 81 9.32 -9.52 -3.18
CA VAL A 81 10.29 -10.02 -4.17
C VAL A 81 9.80 -11.29 -4.88
N VAL A 82 9.13 -12.19 -4.16
CA VAL A 82 8.58 -13.43 -4.74
C VAL A 82 7.27 -13.16 -5.48
N LEU A 83 6.42 -12.30 -4.94
CA LEU A 83 5.07 -12.09 -5.44
C LEU A 83 5.05 -11.27 -6.73
N ILE A 84 5.94 -10.30 -6.93
CA ILE A 84 6.03 -9.53 -8.19
C ILE A 84 6.23 -10.44 -9.41
N PRO A 85 7.27 -11.30 -9.50
CA PRO A 85 7.44 -12.16 -10.66
C PRO A 85 6.33 -13.22 -10.76
N LEU A 86 5.79 -13.71 -9.64
CA LEU A 86 4.64 -14.61 -9.64
C LEU A 86 3.40 -13.93 -10.23
N TYR A 87 3.19 -12.66 -9.89
CA TYR A 87 2.11 -11.85 -10.40
C TYR A 87 2.21 -11.68 -11.91
N ASP A 88 3.37 -11.25 -12.41
CA ASP A 88 3.56 -10.97 -13.83
C ASP A 88 3.60 -12.25 -14.69
N ARG A 89 4.19 -13.34 -14.20
CA ARG A 89 4.40 -14.56 -14.99
C ARG A 89 3.30 -15.59 -14.85
N VAL A 90 2.58 -15.62 -13.74
CA VAL A 90 1.56 -16.64 -13.48
C VAL A 90 0.19 -16.01 -13.40
N PHE A 91 0.01 -15.02 -12.53
CA PHE A 91 -1.32 -14.43 -12.29
C PHE A 91 -1.85 -13.68 -13.51
N VAL A 92 -1.07 -12.77 -14.11
CA VAL A 92 -1.53 -11.97 -15.27
C VAL A 92 -1.87 -12.86 -16.48
N PRO A 93 -1.05 -13.83 -16.91
CA PRO A 93 -1.38 -14.71 -18.02
C PRO A 93 -2.59 -15.60 -17.72
N ALA A 94 -2.69 -16.16 -16.50
CA ALA A 94 -3.84 -16.96 -16.10
C ALA A 94 -5.13 -16.14 -16.08
N ALA A 95 -5.09 -14.94 -15.49
CA ALA A 95 -6.22 -14.02 -15.46
C ALA A 95 -6.62 -13.58 -16.88
N ARG A 96 -5.66 -13.28 -17.76
CA ARG A 96 -5.94 -12.95 -19.17
C ARG A 96 -6.65 -14.10 -19.90
N ARG A 97 -6.27 -15.36 -19.65
CA ARG A 97 -6.95 -16.53 -20.23
C ARG A 97 -8.39 -16.68 -19.74
N LEU A 98 -8.66 -16.33 -18.49
CA LEU A 98 -10.00 -16.45 -17.89
C LEU A 98 -10.93 -15.28 -18.21
N THR A 99 -10.41 -14.06 -18.24
CA THR A 99 -11.23 -12.84 -18.40
C THR A 99 -11.20 -12.23 -19.79
N GLY A 100 -10.25 -12.64 -20.65
CA GLY A 100 -10.03 -12.07 -21.97
C GLY A 100 -9.49 -10.64 -21.97
N ARG A 101 -9.19 -10.04 -20.80
CA ARG A 101 -8.66 -8.67 -20.70
C ARG A 101 -7.14 -8.66 -20.76
N GLU A 102 -6.54 -7.65 -21.39
CA GLU A 102 -5.07 -7.53 -21.49
C GLU A 102 -4.39 -7.59 -20.11
N ASN A 103 -4.97 -6.94 -19.11
CA ASN A 103 -4.45 -6.93 -17.74
C ASN A 103 -5.07 -8.04 -16.84
N GLY A 104 -5.90 -8.94 -17.37
CA GLY A 104 -6.57 -9.96 -16.58
C GLY A 104 -7.70 -9.39 -15.69
N ILE A 105 -7.37 -8.72 -14.58
CA ILE A 105 -8.34 -8.08 -13.67
C ILE A 105 -8.19 -6.55 -13.67
N SER A 106 -9.26 -5.83 -13.33
CA SER A 106 -9.23 -4.35 -13.35
C SER A 106 -8.34 -3.77 -12.25
N GLY A 107 -7.80 -2.56 -12.46
CA GLY A 107 -7.00 -1.84 -11.46
C GLY A 107 -7.74 -1.67 -10.13
N LEU A 108 -9.03 -1.30 -10.17
CA LEU A 108 -9.87 -1.15 -8.98
C LEU A 108 -10.06 -2.46 -8.19
N GLN A 109 -10.19 -3.61 -8.88
CA GLN A 109 -10.28 -4.91 -8.22
C GLN A 109 -8.97 -5.27 -7.50
N ARG A 110 -7.82 -4.96 -8.11
CA ARG A 110 -6.50 -5.16 -7.50
C ARG A 110 -6.35 -4.29 -6.25
N ILE A 111 -6.72 -3.00 -6.34
CA ILE A 111 -6.70 -2.09 -5.19
C ILE A 111 -7.62 -2.61 -4.09
N GLY A 112 -8.88 -2.97 -4.40
CA GLY A 112 -9.81 -3.50 -3.42
C GLY A 112 -9.31 -4.75 -2.70
N ALA A 113 -8.70 -5.69 -3.44
CA ALA A 113 -8.08 -6.88 -2.85
C ALA A 113 -6.86 -6.51 -1.98
N GLY A 114 -6.04 -5.55 -2.41
CA GLY A 114 -4.92 -5.02 -1.63
C GLY A 114 -5.36 -4.35 -0.33
N LEU A 115 -6.44 -3.57 -0.35
CA LEU A 115 -7.03 -2.91 0.83
C LEU A 115 -7.57 -3.90 1.87
N ALA A 116 -7.95 -5.11 1.48
CA ALA A 116 -8.39 -6.15 2.41
C ALA A 116 -7.22 -6.78 3.20
N MET A 117 -6.01 -6.78 2.65
CA MET A 117 -4.86 -7.47 3.25
C MET A 117 -4.37 -6.83 4.56
N PRO A 118 -4.29 -5.49 4.71
CA PRO A 118 -3.95 -4.88 6.00
C PRO A 118 -4.94 -5.24 7.11
N VAL A 119 -6.24 -5.38 6.80
CA VAL A 119 -7.25 -5.82 7.78
C VAL A 119 -6.94 -7.25 8.25
N LEU A 120 -6.60 -8.14 7.32
CA LEU A 120 -6.20 -9.51 7.65
C LEU A 120 -4.87 -9.55 8.43
N SER A 121 -3.92 -8.69 8.06
CA SER A 121 -2.63 -8.53 8.75
C SER A 121 -2.82 -8.10 10.21
N MET A 122 -3.65 -7.06 10.45
CA MET A 122 -4.00 -6.60 11.79
C MET A 122 -4.77 -7.66 12.59
N ALA A 123 -5.68 -8.40 11.96
CA ALA A 123 -6.39 -9.49 12.61
C ALA A 123 -5.43 -10.62 13.04
N ALA A 124 -4.47 -10.98 12.17
CA ALA A 124 -3.42 -11.95 12.50
C ALA A 124 -2.54 -11.46 13.66
N ALA A 125 -2.15 -10.18 13.65
CA ALA A 125 -1.37 -9.57 14.73
C ALA A 125 -2.14 -9.55 16.06
N ALA A 126 -3.43 -9.19 16.05
CA ALA A 126 -4.28 -9.19 17.23
C ALA A 126 -4.48 -10.61 17.79
N PHE A 127 -4.65 -11.61 16.92
CA PHE A 127 -4.74 -13.01 17.34
C PHE A 127 -3.43 -13.48 17.98
N LEU A 128 -2.30 -13.18 17.35
CA LEU A 128 -0.98 -13.53 17.86
C LEU A 128 -0.71 -12.86 19.21
N GLU A 129 -1.07 -11.58 19.36
CA GLU A 129 -0.90 -10.86 20.62
C GLU A 129 -1.79 -11.44 21.72
N THR A 130 -3.02 -11.82 21.39
CA THR A 130 -3.92 -12.49 22.33
C THR A 130 -3.34 -13.84 22.79
N ALA A 131 -2.77 -14.62 21.87
CA ALA A 131 -2.11 -15.88 22.19
C ALA A 131 -0.86 -15.68 23.05
N ARG A 132 -0.03 -14.67 22.72
CA ARG A 132 1.17 -14.29 23.48
C ARG A 132 0.82 -13.89 24.91
N LEU A 133 -0.18 -13.03 25.09
CA LEU A 133 -0.66 -12.61 26.41
C LEU A 133 -1.22 -13.76 27.24
N ARG A 134 -1.94 -14.70 26.62
CA ARG A 134 -2.41 -15.92 27.30
C ARG A 134 -1.26 -16.79 27.77
N ALA A 135 -0.25 -17.00 26.91
CA ALA A 135 0.94 -17.78 27.25
C ALA A 135 1.74 -17.12 28.39
N ALA A 136 1.92 -15.80 28.34
CA ALA A 136 2.63 -15.04 29.38
C ALA A 136 1.92 -15.12 30.74
N LYS A 137 0.58 -15.09 30.76
CA LYS A 137 -0.21 -15.27 32.00
C LYS A 137 -0.13 -16.69 32.54
N ALA A 138 -0.07 -17.69 31.67
CA ALA A 138 0.00 -19.10 32.06
C ALA A 138 1.37 -19.49 32.62
N SER A 139 2.45 -18.83 32.18
CA SER A 139 3.81 -19.05 32.68
C SER A 139 4.48 -17.74 33.11
N PRO A 140 4.23 -17.26 34.33
CA PRO A 140 4.82 -16.02 34.84
C PRO A 140 6.36 -16.05 34.91
N LEU A 141 6.96 -17.25 35.05
CA LEU A 141 8.42 -17.42 35.06
C LEU A 141 9.04 -17.35 33.66
N ALA A 142 8.26 -17.54 32.59
CA ALA A 142 8.74 -17.47 31.20
C ALA A 142 7.77 -16.64 30.33
N PRO A 143 7.69 -15.31 30.57
CA PRO A 143 6.70 -14.44 29.92
C PRO A 143 6.88 -14.29 28.41
N LYS A 144 8.05 -14.66 27.87
CA LYS A 144 8.38 -14.65 26.44
C LYS A 144 8.42 -16.06 25.85
N ALA A 145 7.37 -16.86 26.04
CA ALA A 145 7.33 -18.23 25.52
C ALA A 145 6.93 -18.33 24.03
N THR A 146 6.34 -17.28 23.46
CA THR A 146 5.87 -17.28 22.07
C THR A 146 6.99 -16.87 21.12
N SER A 147 7.36 -17.75 20.18
CA SER A 147 8.40 -17.47 19.18
C SER A 147 8.05 -16.30 18.26
N VAL A 148 9.02 -15.41 18.02
CA VAL A 148 8.92 -14.27 17.10
C VAL A 148 8.57 -14.71 15.66
N LEU A 149 8.91 -15.94 15.27
CA LEU A 149 8.59 -16.48 13.93
C LEU A 149 7.09 -16.53 13.65
N TRP A 150 6.24 -16.56 14.68
CA TRP A 150 4.79 -16.48 14.52
C TRP A 150 4.30 -15.15 13.95
N GLN A 151 5.14 -14.11 13.86
CA GLN A 151 4.83 -12.86 13.15
C GLN A 151 4.97 -13.01 11.61
N ALA A 152 5.54 -14.09 11.09
CA ALA A 152 5.70 -14.23 9.64
C ALA A 152 4.40 -14.04 8.83
N PRO A 153 3.21 -14.56 9.25
CA PRO A 153 1.97 -14.37 8.52
C PRO A 153 1.51 -12.91 8.39
N GLN A 154 1.58 -12.09 9.45
CA GLN A 154 1.17 -10.68 9.39
C GLN A 154 2.10 -9.87 8.46
N TYR A 155 3.42 -10.11 8.51
CA TYR A 155 4.36 -9.47 7.59
C TYR A 155 4.16 -9.91 6.12
N ALA A 156 3.83 -11.19 5.89
CA ALA A 156 3.56 -11.69 4.55
C ALA A 156 2.25 -11.10 3.99
N LEU A 157 1.17 -11.06 4.78
CA LEU A 157 -0.10 -10.46 4.37
C LEU A 157 0.08 -8.99 3.98
N GLU A 158 0.86 -8.24 4.74
CA GLU A 158 1.21 -6.86 4.40
C GLU A 158 1.90 -6.76 3.03
N GLY A 159 2.89 -7.62 2.76
CA GLY A 159 3.58 -7.65 1.47
C GLY A 159 2.68 -8.00 0.30
N VAL A 160 1.73 -8.93 0.49
CA VAL A 160 0.70 -9.22 -0.51
C VAL A 160 -0.16 -7.98 -0.77
N GLY A 161 -0.62 -7.32 0.30
CA GLY A 161 -1.38 -6.08 0.21
C GLY A 161 -0.65 -4.99 -0.54
N GLN A 162 0.63 -4.79 -0.23
CA GLN A 162 1.47 -3.76 -0.84
C GLN A 162 1.61 -3.98 -2.35
N VAL A 163 1.91 -5.20 -2.80
CA VAL A 163 2.01 -5.50 -4.24
C VAL A 163 0.67 -5.24 -4.95
N LEU A 164 -0.44 -5.74 -4.40
CA LEU A 164 -1.76 -5.60 -5.03
C LEU A 164 -2.20 -4.13 -5.12
N THR A 165 -2.04 -3.37 -4.04
CA THR A 165 -2.38 -1.95 -3.98
C THR A 165 -1.48 -1.14 -4.90
N THR A 166 -0.16 -1.34 -4.88
CA THR A 166 0.78 -0.57 -5.72
C THR A 166 0.58 -0.86 -7.21
N VAL A 167 0.44 -2.13 -7.61
CA VAL A 167 0.18 -2.50 -9.01
C VAL A 167 -1.18 -1.96 -9.48
N GLY A 168 -2.20 -2.01 -8.62
CA GLY A 168 -3.51 -1.44 -8.88
C GLY A 168 -3.47 0.08 -9.03
N GLN A 169 -2.76 0.78 -8.14
CA GLN A 169 -2.56 2.22 -8.13
C GLN A 169 -1.86 2.68 -9.41
N PHE A 170 -0.78 2.02 -9.83
CA PHE A 170 -0.13 2.32 -11.10
C PHE A 170 -1.05 2.08 -12.30
N SER A 171 -1.73 0.94 -12.36
CA SER A 171 -2.66 0.65 -13.46
C SER A 171 -3.78 1.68 -13.56
N PHE A 172 -4.30 2.16 -12.43
CA PHE A 172 -5.37 3.16 -12.42
C PHE A 172 -4.84 4.55 -12.78
N PHE A 173 -3.72 4.98 -12.19
CA PHE A 173 -3.13 6.29 -12.47
C PHE A 173 -2.66 6.41 -13.91
N TYR A 174 -1.95 5.42 -14.46
CA TYR A 174 -1.54 5.49 -15.86
C TYR A 174 -2.72 5.37 -16.84
N GLY A 175 -3.81 4.69 -16.45
CA GLY A 175 -5.00 4.54 -17.29
C GLY A 175 -5.96 5.73 -17.25
N GLN A 176 -5.96 6.52 -16.19
CA GLN A 176 -6.90 7.63 -16.00
C GLN A 176 -6.24 9.02 -16.00
N ALA A 177 -4.93 9.12 -15.71
CA ALA A 177 -4.27 10.41 -15.63
C ALA A 177 -4.12 11.07 -17.01
N PRO A 178 -4.43 12.37 -17.12
CA PRO A 178 -4.08 13.15 -18.30
C PRO A 178 -2.57 13.08 -18.58
N PRO A 179 -2.11 13.05 -19.85
CA PRO A 179 -0.69 12.98 -20.19
C PRO A 179 0.15 14.08 -19.52
N ALA A 180 -0.40 15.29 -19.39
CA ALA A 180 0.27 16.43 -18.77
C ALA A 180 0.36 16.35 -17.23
N MET A 181 -0.41 15.47 -16.57
CA MET A 181 -0.57 15.44 -15.11
C MET A 181 -0.04 14.17 -14.44
N LYS A 182 0.72 13.33 -15.14
CA LYS A 182 1.29 12.09 -14.58
C LYS A 182 2.19 12.35 -13.36
N THR A 183 3.00 13.40 -13.41
CA THR A 183 3.85 13.80 -12.27
C THR A 183 3.01 14.21 -11.05
N VAL A 184 1.90 14.92 -11.26
CA VAL A 184 0.97 15.30 -10.18
C VAL A 184 0.34 14.06 -9.54
N CYS A 185 -0.02 13.05 -10.34
CA CYS A 185 -0.54 11.79 -9.81
C CYS A 185 0.48 11.04 -8.94
N THR A 186 1.75 11.09 -9.32
CA THR A 186 2.84 10.50 -8.52
C THR A 186 3.03 11.25 -7.21
N ALA A 187 3.01 12.58 -7.25
CA ALA A 187 3.05 13.42 -6.04
C ALA A 187 1.85 13.17 -5.11
N LEU A 188 0.64 13.01 -5.66
CA LEU A 188 -0.55 12.63 -4.90
C LEU A 188 -0.42 11.25 -4.24
N GLY A 189 0.21 10.28 -4.93
CA GLY A 189 0.52 8.98 -4.34
C GLY A 189 1.49 9.07 -3.15
N LEU A 190 2.52 9.91 -3.24
CA LEU A 190 3.44 10.17 -2.12
C LEU A 190 2.74 10.90 -0.97
N LEU A 191 1.85 11.85 -1.28
CA LEU A 191 1.01 12.52 -0.28
C LEU A 191 0.10 11.53 0.45
N SER A 192 -0.46 10.53 -0.25
CA SER A 192 -1.25 9.48 0.39
C SER A 192 -0.43 8.64 1.37
N ILE A 193 0.84 8.35 1.04
CA ILE A 193 1.77 7.66 1.97
C ILE A 193 2.00 8.53 3.20
N ALA A 194 2.39 9.79 3.00
CA ALA A 194 2.65 10.72 4.11
C ALA A 194 1.41 10.92 5.00
N ALA A 195 0.23 11.09 4.40
CA ALA A 195 -1.02 11.20 5.14
C ALA A 195 -1.35 9.94 5.93
N GLY A 196 -1.02 8.75 5.41
CA GLY A 196 -1.18 7.48 6.11
C GLY A 196 -0.29 7.41 7.35
N GLU A 197 1.00 7.73 7.20
CA GLU A 197 1.97 7.79 8.30
C GLU A 197 1.55 8.79 9.39
N TYR A 198 1.03 9.96 9.03
CA TYR A 198 0.52 10.95 9.99
C TYR A 198 -0.76 10.54 10.71
N LEU A 199 -1.55 9.63 10.12
CA LEU A 199 -2.81 9.15 10.67
C LEU A 199 -2.63 7.96 11.63
N SER A 200 -1.53 7.21 11.48
CA SER A 200 -1.17 6.08 12.35
C SER A 200 -0.78 6.52 13.76
#